data_AF-A0AAQ4ETB3-F1
#
_entry.id   AF-A0AAQ4ETB3-F1
#
_cell.length_a   1.000
_cell.length_b   1.000
_cell.length_c   1.000
_cell.angle_alpha   90.00
_cell.angle_beta   90.00
_cell.angle_gamma   90.00
#
_symmetry.space_group_name_H-M   'P 1'
#
loop_
_entity.id
_entity.type
_entity.pdbx_description
1 polymer ?
#
loop_
_entity_poly.entity_id
_entity_poly.type
_entity_poly.pdbx_seq_one_letter_code
_entity_poly.pdbx_strand_id
1 'polypeptide(L)'
;MQQLERVQAGAKMTALVIQGTKLQVPSSLKVTIQRTVKQHPELARILIVILKKFKPPKLPPGKPAKLNPKPKPGKPGIRRPIPPKIRPEKTPKPKGPPKKHVNIPSGGATLNVTLPIVKPAFPVYEVTQQLFLAPDLEGMSDRVRFWLELLINQPNYFPVIYGMLTELGVKFPDVRGPIESVVLGNGKNVKLPHTLTMKYSVTINGKSFTLPKDSNKLAIYITKHPEKVAVIVNYLGHLGATFSVDKKGMISSFRLFNVTYKLPKPVGTQLPLRGRTYVLPRDMKLVIDALKDKPQDFLKIQVLIDAFGAKLKKGPGNSIQAMYNNKTTGTIKMPKNVRIKIKDKSFDIPADLKTILRQRQDVPIGELLAALQRAKILVKVDEATAVVRAIVIDKVEVPFPLTIDLRFKLENNVYNIPRDLKKLIAYLEAKGMPSKVLHILYTRYGVIPVRNAAGIVIALSFNGVEYKVKAEKPTTVAFLGQKFLLPKESQKMVDFVNSKGRPAIKPFLKALQVAGYMFIPESNGLLSSIQKGAQIISLGMKIRISVVFQEVNYRMPFDLPRLVKKIKGLSAAQKQKIMKQLDEFGVTVTKKGKKLVIVFNSVKYEVDD
;
A
#
# COMPACT_ATOMS: atom_id res chain seq x y z
N MET A 1 24.22 -5.43 17.87
CA MET A 1 23.60 -4.08 17.87
C MET A 1 22.39 -3.98 18.79
N GLN A 2 21.31 -4.74 18.57
CA GLN A 2 20.08 -4.65 19.38
C GLN A 2 20.29 -4.81 20.91
N GLN A 3 21.28 -5.60 21.35
CA GLN A 3 21.61 -5.75 22.77
C GLN A 3 22.38 -4.55 23.36
N LEU A 4 23.22 -3.87 22.55
CA LEU A 4 23.95 -2.65 22.98
C LEU A 4 23.00 -1.46 23.14
N GLU A 5 21.95 -1.39 22.31
CA GLU A 5 20.91 -0.35 22.40
C GLU A 5 20.00 -0.50 23.62
N ARG A 6 20.02 -1.66 24.28
CA ARG A 6 19.23 -1.96 25.49
C ARG A 6 20.00 -1.74 26.79
N VAL A 7 21.24 -1.25 26.71
CA VAL A 7 22.08 -0.98 27.88
C VAL A 7 21.53 0.23 28.64
N GLN A 8 21.19 0.02 29.91
CA GLN A 8 20.66 1.07 30.79
C GLN A 8 21.72 2.11 31.15
N ALA A 9 21.30 3.35 31.42
CA ALA A 9 22.18 4.41 31.90
C ALA A 9 22.82 4.03 33.24
N GLY A 10 24.14 4.22 33.36
CA GLY A 10 24.91 3.81 34.56
C GLY A 10 25.34 2.34 34.59
N ALA A 11 25.21 1.58 33.50
CA ALA A 11 25.68 0.19 33.45
C ALA A 11 27.19 0.07 33.73
N LYS A 12 27.59 -0.91 34.55
CA LYS A 12 28.99 -1.18 34.88
C LYS A 12 29.75 -1.59 33.61
N MET A 13 30.77 -0.82 33.26
CA MET A 13 31.63 -1.10 32.11
C MET A 13 32.82 -1.96 32.54
N THR A 14 33.28 -2.83 31.66
CA THR A 14 34.44 -3.71 31.88
C THR A 14 35.31 -3.71 30.63
N ALA A 15 36.61 -3.90 30.83
CA ALA A 15 37.55 -4.05 29.74
C ALA A 15 37.39 -5.42 29.07
N LEU A 16 37.38 -5.40 27.75
CA LEU A 16 37.41 -6.56 26.88
C LEU A 16 38.48 -6.35 25.80
N VAL A 17 39.37 -7.33 25.62
CA VAL A 17 40.38 -7.31 24.56
C VAL A 17 39.89 -8.16 23.39
N ILE A 18 39.82 -7.58 22.20
CA ILE A 18 39.49 -8.26 20.94
C ILE A 18 40.64 -7.98 19.97
N GLN A 19 41.35 -9.02 19.52
CA GLN A 19 42.50 -8.90 18.60
C GLN A 19 43.49 -7.81 19.03
N GLY A 20 43.94 -7.84 20.29
CA GLY A 20 44.88 -6.86 20.86
C GLY A 20 44.28 -5.47 21.18
N THR A 21 43.05 -5.17 20.74
CA THR A 21 42.40 -3.88 21.02
C THR A 21 41.60 -3.93 22.32
N LYS A 22 41.95 -3.08 23.31
CA LYS A 22 41.23 -2.94 24.58
C LYS A 22 39.99 -2.04 24.41
N LEU A 23 38.81 -2.57 24.69
CA LEU A 23 37.51 -1.90 24.54
C LEU A 23 36.74 -1.90 25.85
N GLN A 24 35.94 -0.86 26.07
CA GLN A 24 35.00 -0.78 27.20
C GLN A 24 33.63 -1.29 26.76
N VAL A 25 33.14 -2.35 27.41
CA VAL A 25 31.82 -2.93 27.11
C VAL A 25 30.99 -3.09 28.39
N PRO A 26 29.66 -3.10 28.33
CA PRO A 26 28.82 -3.42 29.48
C PRO A 26 29.16 -4.81 30.01
N SER A 27 29.30 -4.96 31.33
CA SER A 27 29.71 -6.21 31.95
C SER A 27 28.79 -7.39 31.62
N SER A 28 27.49 -7.12 31.45
CA SER A 28 26.47 -8.11 31.04
C SER A 28 26.66 -8.65 29.62
N LEU A 29 27.40 -7.94 28.75
CA LEU A 29 27.60 -8.33 27.35
C LEU A 29 28.99 -8.92 27.08
N LYS A 30 29.93 -8.85 28.04
CA LYS A 30 31.32 -9.32 27.86
C LYS A 30 31.37 -10.77 27.37
N VAL A 31 30.67 -11.68 28.04
CA VAL A 31 30.66 -13.12 27.71
C VAL A 31 30.05 -13.38 26.33
N THR A 32 28.95 -12.69 26.01
CA THR A 32 28.29 -12.81 24.70
C THR A 32 29.20 -12.36 23.57
N ILE A 33 29.85 -11.20 23.72
CA ILE A 33 30.77 -10.66 22.71
C ILE A 33 31.98 -11.59 22.55
N GLN A 34 32.57 -12.08 23.64
CA GLN A 34 33.66 -13.06 23.58
C GLN A 34 33.27 -14.35 22.85
N ARG A 35 32.08 -14.89 23.15
CA ARG A 35 31.57 -16.08 22.48
C ARG A 35 31.34 -15.85 20.99
N THR A 36 30.75 -14.71 20.61
CA THR A 36 30.53 -14.36 19.20
C THR A 36 31.86 -14.20 18.45
N VAL A 37 32.87 -13.56 19.03
CA VAL A 37 34.20 -13.44 18.41
C VAL A 37 34.88 -14.81 18.28
N LYS A 38 34.69 -15.71 19.25
CA LYS A 38 35.23 -17.07 19.19
C LYS A 38 34.55 -17.93 18.11
N GLN A 39 33.24 -17.77 17.92
CA GLN A 39 32.45 -18.51 16.92
C GLN A 39 32.56 -17.93 15.51
N HIS A 40 32.80 -16.63 15.40
CA HIS A 40 32.86 -15.87 14.14
C HIS A 40 34.04 -14.89 14.16
N PRO A 41 35.29 -15.36 13.99
CA PRO A 41 36.49 -14.52 14.05
C PRO A 41 36.50 -13.38 13.01
N GLU A 42 35.85 -13.57 11.87
CA GLU A 42 35.69 -12.59 10.79
C GLU A 42 34.92 -11.34 11.22
N LEU A 43 34.03 -11.46 12.22
CA LEU A 43 33.24 -10.35 12.73
C LEU A 43 34.00 -9.48 13.73
N ALA A 44 35.20 -9.90 14.18
CA ALA A 44 35.98 -9.17 15.19
C ALA A 44 36.28 -7.72 14.77
N ARG A 45 36.68 -7.49 13.51
CA ARG A 45 36.97 -6.14 12.99
C ARG A 45 35.74 -5.24 13.00
N ILE A 46 34.58 -5.78 12.61
CA ILE A 46 33.31 -5.04 12.60
C ILE A 46 32.86 -4.71 14.03
N LEU A 47 33.01 -5.67 14.96
CA LEU A 47 32.67 -5.47 16.36
C LEU A 47 33.56 -4.41 17.02
N ILE A 48 34.86 -4.36 16.72
CA ILE A 48 35.77 -3.32 17.22
C ILE A 48 35.27 -1.93 16.78
N VAL A 49 34.89 -1.74 15.51
CA VAL A 49 34.40 -0.45 14.99
C VAL A 49 33.11 -0.02 15.69
N ILE A 50 32.18 -0.96 15.89
CA ILE A 50 30.91 -0.71 16.58
C ILE A 50 31.14 -0.33 18.04
N LEU A 51 31.96 -1.11 18.75
CA LEU A 51 32.20 -0.93 20.18
C LEU A 51 33.02 0.32 20.49
N LYS A 52 33.93 0.75 19.62
CA LYS A 52 34.63 2.04 19.74
C LYS A 52 33.68 3.24 19.67
N LYS A 53 32.59 3.13 18.90
CA LYS A 53 31.60 4.19 18.73
C LYS A 53 30.51 4.17 19.82
N PHE A 54 30.44 3.10 20.61
CA PHE A 54 29.45 2.98 21.66
C PHE A 54 29.82 3.88 22.85
N LYS A 55 28.94 4.85 23.16
CA LYS A 55 29.00 5.64 24.39
C LYS A 55 27.75 5.32 25.22
N PRO A 56 27.88 4.81 26.46
CA PRO A 56 26.71 4.52 27.27
C PRO A 56 25.93 5.81 27.57
N PRO A 57 24.60 5.75 27.67
CA PRO A 57 23.79 6.90 28.02
C PRO A 57 24.19 7.45 29.39
N LYS A 58 24.51 8.74 29.47
CA LYS A 58 24.86 9.43 30.72
C LYS A 58 23.60 9.65 31.57
N LEU A 59 23.70 9.44 32.88
CA LEU A 59 22.67 9.87 33.82
C LEU A 59 22.59 11.41 33.81
N PRO A 60 21.38 12.02 33.86
CA PRO A 60 21.25 13.45 34.07
C PRO A 60 21.87 13.85 35.42
N PRO A 61 22.53 15.02 35.52
CA PRO A 61 23.11 15.47 36.77
C PRO A 61 22.00 15.66 37.81
N GLY A 62 22.18 15.09 39.00
CA GLY A 62 21.29 15.32 40.16
C GLY A 62 20.34 14.19 40.58
N LYS A 63 20.47 12.96 40.05
CA LYS A 63 19.75 11.80 40.62
C LYS A 63 20.70 10.68 41.04
N PRO A 64 20.85 10.38 42.34
CA PRO A 64 21.62 9.22 42.77
C PRO A 64 20.89 7.94 42.33
N ALA A 65 21.67 6.97 41.83
CA ALA A 65 21.17 5.68 41.40
C ALA A 65 20.51 4.96 42.59
N LYS A 66 19.22 4.60 42.45
CA LYS A 66 18.50 3.78 43.43
C LYS A 66 19.18 2.40 43.51
N LEU A 67 19.90 2.16 44.60
CA LEU A 67 20.29 0.81 45.01
C LEU A 67 19.04 0.02 45.42
N ASN A 68 18.89 -1.18 44.86
CA ASN A 68 17.92 -2.16 45.35
C ASN A 68 18.21 -2.48 46.83
N PRO A 69 17.20 -2.52 47.72
CA PRO A 69 17.43 -2.91 49.10
C PRO A 69 17.69 -4.43 49.20
N LYS A 70 18.74 -4.79 49.96
CA LYS A 70 19.02 -6.15 50.42
C LYS A 70 17.85 -6.68 51.27
N PRO A 71 17.56 -8.00 51.23
CA PRO A 71 16.63 -8.62 52.17
C PRO A 71 17.25 -8.62 53.58
N LYS A 72 16.50 -8.16 54.59
CA LYS A 72 16.89 -8.31 56.00
C LYS A 72 16.36 -9.64 56.55
N PRO A 73 17.13 -10.32 57.44
CA PRO A 73 16.74 -11.59 58.03
C PRO A 73 15.68 -11.36 59.13
N GLY A 74 14.75 -12.32 59.25
CA GLY A 74 13.75 -12.33 60.30
C GLY A 74 14.33 -12.61 61.69
N LYS A 75 13.61 -12.17 62.73
CA LYS A 75 13.59 -12.74 64.08
C LYS A 75 12.40 -12.13 64.89
N PRO A 76 12.01 -12.73 66.03
CA PRO A 76 10.70 -13.33 66.23
C PRO A 76 9.77 -12.50 67.12
N GLY A 77 8.52 -12.96 67.22
CA GLY A 77 7.37 -12.17 67.64
C GLY A 77 7.30 -11.74 69.10
N ILE A 78 6.44 -10.74 69.31
CA ILE A 78 5.82 -10.43 70.60
C ILE A 78 4.34 -10.13 70.31
N ARG A 79 3.46 -10.95 70.91
CA ARG A 79 2.01 -10.74 70.97
C ARG A 79 1.68 -9.64 71.98
N ARG A 80 0.62 -8.88 71.69
CA ARG A 80 -0.45 -8.33 72.57
C ARG A 80 -0.83 -6.89 72.15
N PRO A 81 -1.99 -6.36 72.56
CA PRO A 81 -3.36 -6.80 72.30
C PRO A 81 -4.15 -5.70 71.54
N ILE A 82 -5.23 -6.07 70.86
CA ILE A 82 -6.10 -5.12 70.13
C ILE A 82 -7.11 -4.50 71.11
N PRO A 83 -7.21 -3.15 71.22
CA PRO A 83 -8.35 -2.47 71.82
C PRO A 83 -9.40 -2.06 70.75
N PRO A 84 -10.66 -1.86 71.14
CA PRO A 84 -11.81 -1.89 70.24
C PRO A 84 -12.01 -0.61 69.43
N LYS A 85 -12.57 -0.78 68.21
CA LYS A 85 -12.95 0.31 67.30
C LYS A 85 -14.03 1.20 67.92
N ILE A 86 -13.67 2.42 68.27
CA ILE A 86 -14.61 3.53 68.50
C ILE A 86 -14.94 4.15 67.14
N ARG A 87 -16.23 4.28 66.85
CA ARG A 87 -16.79 4.87 65.64
C ARG A 87 -17.16 6.34 65.96
N PRO A 88 -16.55 7.36 65.34
CA PRO A 88 -16.98 8.74 65.57
C PRO A 88 -18.17 9.10 64.69
N GLU A 89 -19.17 9.64 65.38
CA GLU A 89 -20.36 10.34 64.90
C GLU A 89 -20.07 11.47 63.92
N LYS A 90 -21.04 11.69 63.02
CA LYS A 90 -21.08 12.79 62.06
C LYS A 90 -21.41 14.10 62.78
N THR A 91 -20.53 15.08 62.69
CA THR A 91 -20.86 16.50 62.90
C THR A 91 -21.15 17.18 61.55
N PRO A 92 -22.21 18.01 61.44
CA PRO A 92 -22.57 18.69 60.20
C PRO A 92 -21.68 19.92 59.95
N LYS A 93 -21.15 20.04 58.74
CA LYS A 93 -20.40 21.23 58.30
C LYS A 93 -21.35 22.38 57.88
N PRO A 94 -21.02 23.64 58.20
CA PRO A 94 -21.83 24.81 57.87
C PRO A 94 -21.87 25.11 56.36
N LYS A 95 -23.02 25.60 55.90
CA LYS A 95 -23.32 25.97 54.50
C LYS A 95 -22.46 27.15 54.04
N GLY A 96 -21.62 26.93 53.03
CA GLY A 96 -21.06 27.99 52.19
C GLY A 96 -22.02 28.39 51.06
N PRO A 97 -21.86 29.60 50.46
CA PRO A 97 -22.80 30.18 49.51
C PRO A 97 -22.88 29.38 48.19
N PRO A 98 -24.01 29.47 47.45
CA PRO A 98 -24.35 28.54 46.39
C PRO A 98 -23.39 28.66 45.19
N LYS A 99 -22.60 27.60 44.97
CA LYS A 99 -21.92 27.40 43.69
C LYS A 99 -22.97 27.01 42.65
N LYS A 100 -23.20 27.88 41.66
CA LYS A 100 -23.91 27.52 40.43
C LYS A 100 -23.26 26.26 39.85
N HIS A 101 -23.98 25.15 39.90
CA HIS A 101 -23.64 23.93 39.19
C HIS A 101 -23.72 24.20 37.69
N VAL A 102 -22.60 24.55 37.07
CA VAL A 102 -22.41 24.27 35.65
C VAL A 102 -22.19 22.77 35.56
N ASN A 103 -23.21 22.04 35.12
CA ASN A 103 -23.08 20.66 34.68
C ASN A 103 -22.05 20.63 33.55
N ILE A 104 -20.80 20.31 33.87
CA ILE A 104 -19.82 19.86 32.89
C ILE A 104 -20.12 18.37 32.70
N PRO A 105 -20.62 17.92 31.55
CA PRO A 105 -20.73 16.50 31.28
C PRO A 105 -19.30 15.96 31.16
N SER A 106 -18.92 15.07 32.07
CA SER A 106 -17.80 14.16 31.89
C SER A 106 -18.16 13.13 30.82
N GLY A 107 -18.27 13.57 29.58
CA GLY A 107 -18.45 12.75 28.40
C GLY A 107 -17.24 12.92 27.50
N GLY A 108 -16.54 11.83 27.18
CA GLY A 108 -15.50 11.82 26.17
C GLY A 108 -16.07 12.18 24.80
N ALA A 109 -16.14 13.47 24.49
CA ALA A 109 -16.65 13.96 23.21
C ALA A 109 -15.63 13.66 22.09
N THR A 110 -15.94 12.65 21.29
CA THR A 110 -15.26 12.30 20.04
C THR A 110 -15.54 13.34 18.95
N LEU A 111 -14.55 13.57 18.07
CA LEU A 111 -14.70 14.38 16.86
C LEU A 111 -15.83 13.81 15.95
N ASN A 112 -16.98 14.49 15.87
CA ASN A 112 -18.08 14.16 14.95
C ASN A 112 -17.83 14.77 13.56
N VAL A 113 -16.78 14.32 12.87
CA VAL A 113 -16.66 14.51 11.42
C VAL A 113 -17.01 13.18 10.77
N THR A 114 -18.30 12.94 10.56
CA THR A 114 -18.75 11.77 9.79
C THR A 114 -18.41 12.02 8.32
N LEU A 115 -17.39 11.33 7.82
CA LEU A 115 -17.02 11.40 6.41
C LEU A 115 -18.19 10.83 5.58
N PRO A 116 -18.68 11.55 4.56
CA PRO A 116 -19.79 11.11 3.73
C PRO A 116 -19.44 9.79 3.04
N ILE A 117 -20.45 8.94 2.86
CA ILE A 117 -20.30 7.67 2.15
C ILE A 117 -19.93 7.99 0.71
N VAL A 118 -18.68 7.69 0.35
CA VAL A 118 -18.16 7.82 -1.00
C VAL A 118 -18.58 6.58 -1.77
N LYS A 119 -19.48 6.75 -2.75
CA LYS A 119 -19.75 5.73 -3.77
C LYS A 119 -19.02 6.15 -5.05
N PRO A 120 -17.87 5.53 -5.37
CA PRO A 120 -17.26 5.74 -6.67
C PRO A 120 -18.25 5.29 -7.73
N ALA A 121 -18.63 6.18 -8.64
CA ALA A 121 -19.52 5.87 -9.75
C ALA A 121 -18.73 5.42 -10.99
N PHE A 122 -17.61 4.71 -10.77
CA PHE A 122 -16.83 4.16 -11.87
C PHE A 122 -17.53 2.94 -12.47
N PRO A 123 -17.50 2.79 -13.82
CA PRO A 123 -17.71 1.49 -14.43
C PRO A 123 -16.61 0.54 -13.92
N VAL A 124 -17.04 -0.63 -13.44
CA VAL A 124 -16.13 -1.74 -13.11
C VAL A 124 -16.04 -2.59 -14.37
N TYR A 125 -14.84 -2.75 -14.90
CA TYR A 125 -14.60 -3.53 -16.12
C TYR A 125 -14.36 -4.99 -15.79
N GLU A 126 -14.70 -5.83 -16.77
CA GLU A 126 -14.50 -7.28 -16.69
C GLU A 126 -13.01 -7.61 -16.56
N VAL A 127 -12.63 -8.26 -15.46
CA VAL A 127 -11.22 -8.56 -15.15
C VAL A 127 -10.57 -9.55 -16.11
N THR A 128 -11.37 -10.38 -16.78
CA THR A 128 -10.87 -11.34 -17.77
C THR A 128 -10.58 -10.69 -19.12
N GLN A 129 -11.25 -9.58 -19.46
CA GLN A 129 -11.15 -8.85 -20.71
C GLN A 129 -10.13 -7.69 -20.62
N GLN A 130 -8.86 -8.05 -20.44
CA GLN A 130 -7.81 -7.05 -20.40
C GLN A 130 -7.60 -6.39 -21.77
N LEU A 131 -7.62 -5.07 -21.78
CA LEU A 131 -7.36 -4.25 -22.96
C LEU A 131 -5.93 -3.74 -22.93
N PHE A 132 -5.30 -3.70 -24.10
CA PHE A 132 -3.90 -3.30 -24.25
C PHE A 132 -3.81 -2.18 -25.29
N LEU A 133 -2.77 -1.37 -25.21
CA LEU A 133 -2.44 -0.39 -26.25
C LEU A 133 -1.72 -1.06 -27.42
N ALA A 134 -1.77 -0.48 -28.62
CA ALA A 134 -1.12 -1.03 -29.81
C ALA A 134 0.42 -1.17 -29.61
N PRO A 135 1.05 -2.22 -30.14
CA PRO A 135 2.47 -2.50 -29.91
C PRO A 135 3.44 -1.55 -30.62
N ASP A 136 3.00 -0.89 -31.67
CA ASP A 136 3.73 -0.01 -32.59
C ASP A 136 3.65 1.48 -32.23
N LEU A 137 3.27 1.80 -30.99
CA LEU A 137 3.20 3.18 -30.52
C LEU A 137 4.61 3.75 -30.29
N GLU A 138 5.17 4.32 -31.35
CA GLU A 138 6.47 5.01 -31.34
C GLU A 138 6.58 6.06 -30.22
N GLY A 139 7.76 6.16 -29.59
CA GLY A 139 8.04 7.13 -28.53
C GLY A 139 7.37 6.84 -27.18
N MET A 140 6.65 5.71 -27.04
CA MET A 140 6.07 5.29 -25.78
C MET A 140 7.05 4.44 -24.97
N SER A 141 7.41 4.90 -23.77
CA SER A 141 8.18 4.07 -22.84
C SER A 141 7.33 2.95 -22.23
N ASP A 142 7.97 1.84 -21.86
CA ASP A 142 7.34 0.72 -21.14
C ASP A 142 6.57 1.18 -19.89
N ARG A 143 7.12 2.17 -19.18
CA ARG A 143 6.53 2.68 -17.94
C ARG A 143 5.26 3.48 -18.19
N VAL A 144 5.26 4.33 -19.23
CA VAL A 144 4.05 5.06 -19.65
C VAL A 144 2.98 4.07 -20.13
N ARG A 145 3.37 3.11 -20.97
CA ARG A 145 2.47 2.07 -21.45
C ARG A 145 1.83 1.29 -20.31
N PHE A 146 2.63 0.89 -19.32
CA PHE A 146 2.15 0.19 -18.13
C PHE A 146 1.04 0.97 -17.42
N TRP A 147 1.28 2.24 -17.11
CA TRP A 147 0.30 3.05 -16.38
C TRP A 147 -0.94 3.35 -17.23
N LEU A 148 -0.82 3.55 -18.55
CA LEU A 148 -1.97 3.71 -19.44
C LEU A 148 -2.80 2.43 -19.55
N GLU A 149 -2.16 1.27 -19.74
CA GLU A 149 -2.85 -0.01 -19.76
C GLU A 149 -3.51 -0.30 -18.41
N LEU A 150 -2.88 0.06 -17.29
CA LEU A 150 -3.53 -0.01 -15.98
C LEU A 150 -4.75 0.91 -15.89
N LEU A 151 -4.66 2.14 -16.40
CA LEU A 151 -5.77 3.08 -16.43
C LEU A 151 -6.97 2.56 -17.21
N ILE A 152 -6.73 2.00 -18.40
CA ILE A 152 -7.76 1.44 -19.28
C ILE A 152 -8.48 0.27 -18.60
N ASN A 153 -7.73 -0.57 -17.89
CA ASN A 153 -8.29 -1.76 -17.25
C ASN A 153 -8.86 -1.49 -15.85
N GLN A 154 -8.42 -0.42 -15.19
CA GLN A 154 -8.75 -0.08 -13.80
C GLN A 154 -8.91 1.43 -13.59
N PRO A 155 -9.90 2.05 -14.23
CA PRO A 155 -10.14 3.48 -14.07
C PRO A 155 -10.56 3.86 -12.65
N ASN A 156 -10.95 2.89 -11.83
CA ASN A 156 -11.20 3.09 -10.41
C ASN A 156 -9.94 3.50 -9.62
N TYR A 157 -8.73 3.32 -10.18
CA TYR A 157 -7.46 3.83 -9.63
C TYR A 157 -7.00 5.14 -10.25
N PHE A 158 -7.89 5.85 -10.96
CA PHE A 158 -7.56 7.07 -11.69
C PHE A 158 -6.71 8.08 -10.90
N PRO A 159 -6.99 8.44 -9.63
CA PRO A 159 -6.22 9.49 -8.95
C PRO A 159 -4.74 9.15 -8.83
N VAL A 160 -4.43 7.87 -8.56
CA VAL A 160 -3.06 7.36 -8.46
C VAL A 160 -2.41 7.36 -9.84
N ILE A 161 -3.10 6.79 -10.83
CA ILE A 161 -2.55 6.59 -12.17
C ILE A 161 -2.35 7.92 -12.91
N TYR A 162 -3.27 8.87 -12.76
CA TYR A 162 -3.18 10.21 -13.33
C TYR A 162 -1.94 10.95 -12.82
N GLY A 163 -1.68 10.90 -11.51
CA GLY A 163 -0.47 11.50 -10.94
C GLY A 163 0.80 10.90 -11.55
N MET A 164 0.88 9.56 -11.65
CA MET A 164 2.03 8.88 -12.25
C MET A 164 2.22 9.23 -13.73
N LEU A 165 1.15 9.24 -14.51
CA LEU A 165 1.21 9.54 -15.94
C LEU A 165 1.59 11.00 -16.22
N THR A 166 1.04 11.95 -15.46
CA THR A 166 1.40 13.36 -15.60
C THR A 166 2.86 13.63 -15.27
N GLU A 167 3.44 12.93 -14.28
CA GLU A 167 4.87 13.01 -13.99
C GLU A 167 5.75 12.39 -15.09
N LEU A 168 5.24 11.38 -15.78
CA LEU A 168 5.90 10.80 -16.97
C LEU A 168 5.70 11.65 -18.23
N GLY A 169 5.18 12.86 -18.11
CA GLY A 169 4.98 13.81 -19.21
C GLY A 169 3.72 13.56 -20.04
N VAL A 170 2.84 12.63 -19.64
CA VAL A 170 1.58 12.38 -20.35
C VAL A 170 0.58 13.48 -19.99
N LYS A 171 0.06 14.14 -21.02
CA LYS A 171 -0.98 15.15 -20.92
C LYS A 171 -2.33 14.53 -21.22
N PHE A 172 -3.29 14.78 -20.34
CA PHE A 172 -4.68 14.39 -20.55
C PHE A 172 -5.44 15.53 -21.21
N PRO A 173 -6.44 15.23 -22.06
CA PRO A 173 -7.43 16.22 -22.48
C PRO A 173 -8.27 16.66 -21.27
N ASP A 174 -9.24 17.53 -21.51
CA ASP A 174 -10.16 17.98 -20.47
C ASP A 174 -10.90 16.80 -19.82
N VAL A 175 -10.53 16.51 -18.58
CA VAL A 175 -11.06 15.43 -17.75
C VAL A 175 -12.55 15.59 -17.38
N ARG A 176 -13.16 16.74 -17.68
CA ARG A 176 -14.61 16.97 -17.53
C ARG A 176 -15.43 16.24 -18.61
N GLY A 177 -14.80 15.91 -19.74
CA GLY A 177 -15.40 15.19 -20.85
C GLY A 177 -14.94 13.74 -20.97
N PRO A 178 -15.39 13.05 -22.02
CA PRO A 178 -14.83 11.77 -22.43
C PRO A 178 -13.33 11.91 -22.79
N ILE A 179 -12.52 10.97 -22.31
CA ILE A 179 -11.10 10.86 -22.63
C ILE A 179 -10.96 9.71 -23.64
N GLU A 180 -10.76 10.05 -24.90
CA GLU A 180 -10.58 9.10 -26.01
C GLU A 180 -9.12 8.95 -26.41
N SER A 181 -8.28 9.91 -26.02
CA SER A 181 -6.85 9.91 -26.29
C SER A 181 -6.07 10.64 -25.21
N VAL A 182 -4.76 10.42 -25.18
CA VAL A 182 -3.79 11.15 -24.36
C VAL A 182 -2.63 11.63 -25.24
N VAL A 183 -1.93 12.66 -24.81
CA VAL A 183 -0.75 13.17 -25.51
C VAL A 183 0.50 12.80 -24.72
N LEU A 184 1.45 12.13 -25.35
CA LEU A 184 2.73 11.75 -24.74
C LEU A 184 3.64 12.97 -24.57
N GLY A 185 4.71 12.83 -23.78
CA GLY A 185 5.68 13.91 -23.53
C GLY A 185 6.37 14.43 -24.80
N ASN A 186 6.46 13.59 -25.84
CA ASN A 186 6.97 13.95 -27.16
C ASN A 186 5.91 14.57 -28.10
N GLY A 187 4.70 14.86 -27.61
CA GLY A 187 3.61 15.45 -28.40
C GLY A 187 2.76 14.45 -29.19
N LYS A 188 3.13 13.16 -29.23
CA LYS A 188 2.36 12.15 -29.98
C LYS A 188 1.02 11.87 -29.31
N ASN A 189 -0.04 11.86 -30.11
CA ASN A 189 -1.38 11.48 -29.67
C ASN A 189 -1.54 9.95 -29.66
N VAL A 190 -2.02 9.40 -28.56
CA VAL A 190 -2.32 7.97 -28.39
C VAL A 190 -3.81 7.81 -28.15
N LYS A 191 -4.51 7.18 -29.10
CA LYS A 191 -5.91 6.79 -28.97
C LYS A 191 -6.06 5.63 -27.97
N LEU A 192 -7.02 5.75 -27.06
CA LEU A 192 -7.35 4.71 -26.10
C LEU A 192 -8.31 3.67 -26.72
N PRO A 193 -8.27 2.39 -26.31
CA PRO A 193 -9.13 1.34 -26.86
C PRO A 193 -10.63 1.56 -26.58
N HIS A 194 -10.97 2.34 -25.57
CA HIS A 194 -12.31 2.79 -25.29
C HIS A 194 -12.28 4.15 -24.58
N THR A 195 -13.41 4.85 -24.63
CA THR A 195 -13.59 6.14 -23.99
C THR A 195 -13.62 6.00 -22.47
N LEU A 196 -12.72 6.69 -21.77
CA LEU A 196 -12.74 6.79 -20.32
C LEU A 196 -13.59 8.01 -19.93
N THR A 197 -14.52 7.85 -19.00
CA THR A 197 -15.26 8.99 -18.42
C THR A 197 -15.08 9.02 -16.92
N MET A 198 -14.61 10.14 -16.41
CA MET A 198 -14.42 10.32 -14.97
C MET A 198 -15.72 10.72 -14.29
N LYS A 199 -16.19 9.90 -13.35
CA LYS A 199 -17.42 10.17 -12.59
C LYS A 199 -17.24 9.83 -11.11
N TYR A 200 -16.99 10.85 -10.30
CA TYR A 200 -17.02 10.74 -8.84
C TYR A 200 -18.26 11.45 -8.29
N SER A 201 -19.24 10.67 -7.86
CA SER A 201 -20.45 11.21 -7.26
C SER A 201 -20.28 11.39 -5.77
N VAL A 202 -20.53 12.60 -5.29
CA VAL A 202 -20.60 12.91 -3.85
C VAL A 202 -21.93 13.57 -3.55
N THR A 203 -22.59 13.09 -2.50
CA THR A 203 -23.84 13.67 -2.00
C THR A 203 -23.55 14.40 -0.69
N ILE A 204 -23.85 15.70 -0.66
CA ILE A 204 -23.66 16.58 0.50
C ILE A 204 -25.03 17.21 0.79
N ASN A 205 -25.60 16.92 1.97
CA ASN A 205 -26.94 17.36 2.35
C ASN A 205 -28.02 17.07 1.27
N GLY A 206 -28.06 15.84 0.76
CA GLY A 206 -29.03 15.45 -0.29
C GLY A 206 -28.73 16.01 -1.69
N LYS A 207 -27.78 16.94 -1.85
CA LYS A 207 -27.35 17.46 -3.15
C LYS A 207 -26.19 16.65 -3.70
N SER A 208 -26.34 16.13 -4.91
CA SER A 208 -25.32 15.31 -5.57
C SER A 208 -24.47 16.14 -6.55
N PHE A 209 -23.17 15.89 -6.55
CA PHE A 209 -22.19 16.49 -7.46
C PHE A 209 -21.40 15.39 -8.15
N THR A 210 -21.24 15.46 -9.47
CA THR A 210 -20.43 14.52 -10.25
C THR A 210 -19.12 15.17 -10.67
N LEU A 211 -18.00 14.81 -10.04
CA LEU A 211 -16.69 15.39 -10.32
C LEU A 211 -15.93 14.60 -11.42
N PRO A 212 -15.11 15.28 -12.24
CA PRO A 212 -14.80 16.71 -12.18
C PRO A 212 -15.80 17.62 -12.90
N LYS A 213 -16.81 17.08 -13.59
CA LYS A 213 -17.82 17.84 -14.36
C LYS A 213 -18.50 18.96 -13.56
N ASP A 214 -18.96 18.66 -12.35
CA ASP A 214 -19.67 19.61 -11.48
C ASP A 214 -18.75 20.39 -10.53
N SER A 215 -17.43 20.40 -10.74
CA SER A 215 -16.48 21.08 -9.83
C SER A 215 -16.75 22.58 -9.69
N ASN A 216 -17.18 23.27 -10.76
CA ASN A 216 -17.60 24.67 -10.68
C ASN A 216 -18.85 24.85 -9.80
N LYS A 217 -19.85 23.96 -9.95
CA LYS A 217 -21.05 23.98 -9.11
C LYS A 217 -20.71 23.68 -7.65
N LEU A 218 -19.77 22.77 -7.42
CA LEU A 218 -19.26 22.48 -6.08
C LEU A 218 -18.51 23.68 -5.49
N ALA A 219 -17.70 24.41 -6.25
CA ALA A 219 -17.04 25.65 -5.79
C ALA A 219 -18.05 26.72 -5.34
N ILE A 220 -19.13 26.91 -6.11
CA ILE A 220 -20.24 27.81 -5.75
C ILE A 220 -20.94 27.29 -4.47
N TYR A 221 -21.18 25.99 -4.38
CA TYR A 221 -21.83 25.37 -3.21
C TYR A 221 -20.99 25.54 -1.94
N ILE A 222 -19.68 25.29 -2.01
CA ILE A 222 -18.74 25.50 -0.89
C ILE A 222 -18.84 26.94 -0.38
N THR A 223 -18.94 27.92 -1.28
CA THR A 223 -19.06 29.34 -0.93
C THR A 223 -20.33 29.66 -0.17
N LYS A 224 -21.43 28.96 -0.48
CA LYS A 224 -22.75 29.15 0.16
C LYS A 224 -22.90 28.33 1.45
N HIS A 225 -22.04 27.34 1.68
CA HIS A 225 -22.14 26.38 2.79
C HIS A 225 -20.80 26.23 3.54
N PRO A 226 -20.29 27.30 4.19
CA PRO A 226 -19.01 27.27 4.91
C PRO A 226 -18.95 26.21 6.02
N GLU A 227 -20.08 25.83 6.59
CA GLU A 227 -20.24 24.75 7.58
C GLU A 227 -19.92 23.36 7.03
N LYS A 228 -19.88 23.19 5.69
CA LYS A 228 -19.57 21.92 5.02
C LYS A 228 -18.15 21.84 4.49
N VAL A 229 -17.38 22.92 4.55
CA VAL A 229 -16.01 22.99 4.03
C VAL A 229 -15.13 21.87 4.59
N ALA A 230 -15.20 21.59 5.90
CA ALA A 230 -14.41 20.52 6.52
C ALA A 230 -14.62 19.14 5.85
N VAL A 231 -15.88 18.81 5.59
CA VAL A 231 -16.27 17.55 4.95
C VAL A 231 -15.82 17.53 3.48
N ILE A 232 -16.06 18.62 2.75
CA ILE A 232 -15.79 18.72 1.32
C ILE A 232 -14.28 18.70 1.06
N VAL A 233 -13.49 19.41 1.86
CA VAL A 233 -12.03 19.46 1.77
C VAL A 233 -11.43 18.07 1.98
N ASN A 234 -11.88 17.34 3.01
CA ASN A 234 -11.44 15.98 3.25
C ASN A 234 -11.77 15.05 2.05
N TYR A 235 -12.99 15.15 1.51
CA TYR A 235 -13.40 14.37 0.34
C TYR A 235 -12.54 14.67 -0.89
N LEU A 236 -12.39 15.95 -1.25
CA LEU A 236 -11.58 16.38 -2.38
C LEU A 236 -10.10 15.99 -2.20
N GLY A 237 -9.59 16.04 -0.98
CA GLY A 237 -8.22 15.59 -0.68
C GLY A 237 -7.98 14.10 -0.94
N HIS A 238 -8.98 13.23 -0.73
CA HIS A 238 -8.91 11.81 -1.11
C HIS A 238 -8.95 11.58 -2.63
N LEU A 239 -9.47 12.55 -3.40
CA LEU A 239 -9.35 12.57 -4.86
C LEU A 239 -8.02 13.17 -5.34
N GLY A 240 -7.13 13.55 -4.42
CA GLY A 240 -5.85 14.17 -4.73
C GLY A 240 -5.90 15.68 -4.93
N ALA A 241 -6.99 16.35 -4.53
CA ALA A 241 -7.08 17.81 -4.65
C ALA A 241 -6.05 18.53 -3.77
N THR A 242 -5.59 19.68 -4.26
CA THR A 242 -4.79 20.65 -3.49
C THR A 242 -5.57 21.95 -3.36
N PHE A 243 -5.30 22.72 -2.31
CA PHE A 243 -6.05 23.95 -2.02
C PHE A 243 -5.11 25.14 -2.03
N SER A 244 -5.63 26.29 -2.46
CA SER A 244 -4.95 27.56 -2.34
C SER A 244 -5.74 28.45 -1.39
N VAL A 245 -5.01 29.28 -0.65
CA VAL A 245 -5.57 30.24 0.29
C VAL A 245 -5.34 31.68 -0.16
N ASP A 246 -6.17 32.60 0.31
CA ASP A 246 -5.97 34.04 0.14
C ASP A 246 -4.98 34.60 1.18
N LYS A 247 -4.79 35.93 1.18
CA LYS A 247 -3.92 36.63 2.14
C LYS A 247 -4.37 36.46 3.60
N LYS A 248 -5.63 36.15 3.86
CA LYS A 248 -6.21 35.91 5.19
C LYS A 248 -6.16 34.43 5.58
N GLY A 249 -5.62 33.56 4.73
CA GLY A 249 -5.57 32.12 4.94
C GLY A 249 -6.89 31.40 4.65
N MET A 250 -7.89 32.07 4.08
CA MET A 250 -9.17 31.48 3.71
C MET A 250 -9.03 30.73 2.38
N ILE A 251 -9.72 29.61 2.21
CA ILE A 251 -9.63 28.80 0.98
C ILE A 251 -10.24 29.60 -0.17
N SER A 252 -9.45 29.88 -1.21
CA SER A 252 -9.84 30.70 -2.36
C SER A 252 -10.05 29.88 -3.63
N SER A 253 -9.44 28.70 -3.71
CA SER A 253 -9.59 27.76 -4.83
C SER A 253 -9.16 26.36 -4.43
N PHE A 254 -9.57 25.38 -5.23
CA PHE A 254 -9.01 24.04 -5.19
C PHE A 254 -8.58 23.61 -6.59
N ARG A 255 -7.54 22.80 -6.67
CA ARG A 255 -7.06 22.17 -7.90
C ARG A 255 -7.37 20.69 -7.84
N LEU A 256 -8.05 20.16 -8.85
CA LEU A 256 -8.39 18.75 -8.97
C LEU A 256 -8.04 18.30 -10.39
N PHE A 257 -7.25 17.22 -10.51
CA PHE A 257 -6.74 16.71 -11.80
C PHE A 257 -6.13 17.82 -12.69
N ASN A 258 -5.23 18.61 -12.09
CA ASN A 258 -4.55 19.77 -12.67
C ASN A 258 -5.42 20.96 -13.12
N VAL A 259 -6.75 20.88 -13.01
CA VAL A 259 -7.66 22.00 -13.27
C VAL A 259 -7.92 22.79 -11.98
N THR A 260 -7.81 24.11 -12.04
CA THR A 260 -8.04 25.00 -10.89
C THR A 260 -9.46 25.54 -10.92
N TYR A 261 -10.18 25.39 -9.81
CA TYR A 261 -11.55 25.85 -9.60
C TYR A 261 -11.55 26.95 -8.55
N LYS A 262 -11.81 28.19 -8.99
CA LYS A 262 -11.88 29.35 -8.10
C LYS A 262 -13.22 29.38 -7.37
N LEU A 263 -13.19 29.66 -6.08
CA LEU A 263 -14.40 29.95 -5.32
C LEU A 263 -14.83 31.40 -5.61
N PRO A 264 -16.14 31.68 -5.78
CA PRO A 264 -16.63 33.05 -5.92
C PRO A 264 -16.20 34.00 -4.79
N LYS A 265 -16.09 33.48 -3.56
CA LYS A 265 -15.54 34.20 -2.41
C LYS A 265 -14.70 33.24 -1.56
N PRO A 266 -13.56 33.67 -1.00
CA PRO A 266 -12.78 32.81 -0.11
C PRO A 266 -13.58 32.41 1.14
N VAL A 267 -13.38 31.19 1.63
CA VAL A 267 -14.15 30.62 2.74
C VAL A 267 -13.28 30.18 3.92
N GLY A 268 -13.79 30.48 5.12
CA GLY A 268 -13.38 29.84 6.37
C GLY A 268 -14.30 28.67 6.72
N THR A 269 -14.07 28.03 7.87
CA THR A 269 -15.00 27.02 8.40
C THR A 269 -14.98 26.98 9.92
N GLN A 270 -16.02 26.39 10.50
CA GLN A 270 -16.07 26.07 11.92
C GLN A 270 -15.75 24.59 12.11
N LEU A 271 -14.81 24.30 13.00
CA LEU A 271 -14.34 22.96 13.31
C LEU A 271 -14.73 22.62 14.76
N PRO A 272 -15.75 21.79 14.98
CA PRO A 272 -16.01 21.22 16.30
C PRO A 272 -14.94 20.17 16.62
N LEU A 273 -14.15 20.43 17.65
CA LEU A 273 -13.08 19.56 18.14
C LEU A 273 -13.14 19.49 19.68
N ARG A 274 -13.46 18.31 20.20
CA ARG A 274 -13.47 17.98 21.65
C ARG A 274 -14.31 18.93 22.50
N GLY A 275 -15.56 19.17 22.08
CA GLY A 275 -16.51 20.02 22.81
C GLY A 275 -16.25 21.52 22.69
N ARG A 276 -15.30 21.94 21.86
CA ARG A 276 -15.06 23.35 21.50
C ARG A 276 -15.16 23.52 19.98
N THR A 277 -15.63 24.68 19.56
CA THR A 277 -15.68 25.04 18.14
C THR A 277 -14.57 26.04 17.85
N TYR A 278 -13.74 25.73 16.85
CA TYR A 278 -12.65 26.57 16.38
C TYR A 278 -13.03 27.18 15.02
N VAL A 279 -12.68 28.44 14.80
CA VAL A 279 -12.92 29.14 13.53
C VAL A 279 -11.63 29.12 12.71
N LEU A 280 -11.59 28.32 11.66
CA LEU A 280 -10.45 28.28 10.73
C LEU A 280 -10.61 29.32 9.62
N PRO A 281 -9.53 30.03 9.24
CA PRO A 281 -8.13 29.81 9.65
C PRO A 281 -7.69 30.52 10.94
N ARG A 282 -8.50 31.43 11.51
CA ARG A 282 -8.14 32.30 12.65
C ARG A 282 -7.57 31.52 13.84
N ASP A 283 -8.19 30.40 14.18
CA ASP A 283 -7.87 29.62 15.38
C ASP A 283 -6.89 28.47 15.08
N MET A 284 -6.19 28.49 13.93
CA MET A 284 -5.29 27.41 13.48
C MET A 284 -4.24 27.02 14.54
N LYS A 285 -3.67 28.00 15.25
CA LYS A 285 -2.71 27.74 16.33
C LYS A 285 -3.33 26.96 17.49
N LEU A 286 -4.53 27.36 17.91
CA LEU A 286 -5.27 26.70 18.98
C LEU A 286 -5.69 25.28 18.58
N VAL A 287 -6.05 25.07 17.31
CA VAL A 287 -6.36 23.74 16.76
C VAL A 287 -5.11 22.84 16.81
N ILE A 288 -3.96 23.31 16.31
CA ILE A 288 -2.70 22.55 16.35
C ILE A 288 -2.31 22.23 17.81
N ASP A 289 -2.44 23.19 18.72
CA ASP A 289 -2.16 23.01 20.14
C ASP A 289 -3.08 21.95 20.79
N ALA A 290 -4.39 21.97 20.46
CA ALA A 290 -5.36 20.99 20.96
C ALA A 290 -5.09 19.55 20.46
N LEU A 291 -4.33 19.41 19.37
CA LEU A 291 -4.03 18.13 18.70
C LEU A 291 -2.67 17.53 19.06
N LYS A 292 -1.79 18.25 19.78
CA LYS A 292 -0.39 17.85 20.04
C LYS A 292 -0.22 16.41 20.55
N ASP A 293 -1.10 15.98 21.46
CA ASP A 293 -1.09 14.64 22.06
C ASP A 293 -2.26 13.76 21.59
N LYS A 294 -2.91 14.13 20.48
CA LYS A 294 -4.11 13.47 19.93
C LYS A 294 -3.94 13.12 18.45
N PRO A 295 -3.05 12.15 18.12
CA PRO A 295 -2.80 11.72 16.74
C PRO A 295 -4.06 11.32 15.97
N GLN A 296 -4.99 10.63 16.63
CA GLN A 296 -6.25 10.16 16.02
C GLN A 296 -7.09 11.33 15.49
N ASP A 297 -7.28 12.37 16.30
CA ASP A 297 -8.07 13.54 15.90
C ASP A 297 -7.33 14.34 14.82
N PHE A 298 -6.00 14.47 14.95
CA PHE A 298 -5.19 15.17 13.95
C PHE A 298 -5.31 14.52 12.58
N LEU A 299 -5.15 13.19 12.51
CA LEU A 299 -5.19 12.43 11.26
C LEU A 299 -6.53 12.58 10.53
N LYS A 300 -7.65 12.67 11.25
CA LYS A 300 -8.99 12.89 10.67
C LYS A 300 -9.18 14.25 10.00
N ILE A 301 -8.40 15.25 10.41
CA ILE A 301 -8.53 16.63 9.93
C ILE A 301 -7.24 17.16 9.30
N GLN A 302 -6.25 16.28 9.08
CA GLN A 302 -4.94 16.67 8.56
C GLN A 302 -5.07 17.38 7.20
N VAL A 303 -5.90 16.85 6.31
CA VAL A 303 -6.17 17.44 5.00
C VAL A 303 -6.80 18.83 5.12
N LEU A 304 -7.69 19.02 6.11
CA LEU A 304 -8.28 20.32 6.39
C LEU A 304 -7.24 21.34 6.88
N ILE A 305 -6.37 20.93 7.80
CA ILE A 305 -5.27 21.76 8.31
C ILE A 305 -4.34 22.16 7.16
N ASP A 306 -3.93 21.20 6.30
CA ASP A 306 -3.14 21.45 5.09
C ASP A 306 -3.85 22.43 4.15
N ALA A 307 -5.16 22.27 3.94
CA ALA A 307 -5.94 23.09 3.02
C ALA A 307 -6.03 24.56 3.44
N PHE A 308 -6.02 24.84 4.75
CA PHE A 308 -5.96 26.20 5.30
C PHE A 308 -4.52 26.76 5.38
N GLY A 309 -3.55 26.13 4.72
CA GLY A 309 -2.22 26.69 4.53
C GLY A 309 -1.18 26.30 5.60
N ALA A 310 -1.50 25.36 6.49
CA ALA A 310 -0.48 24.78 7.36
C ALA A 310 0.47 23.89 6.53
N LYS A 311 1.77 24.00 6.79
CA LYS A 311 2.79 23.14 6.20
C LYS A 311 3.21 22.10 7.25
N LEU A 312 2.98 20.83 6.93
CA LEU A 312 3.36 19.72 7.78
C LEU A 312 4.71 19.16 7.34
N LYS A 313 5.67 19.12 8.24
CA LYS A 313 7.01 18.55 8.02
C LYS A 313 7.28 17.42 9.00
N LYS A 314 8.18 16.51 8.63
CA LYS A 314 8.68 15.48 9.53
C LYS A 314 9.36 16.16 10.73
N GLY A 315 8.88 15.89 11.94
CA GLY A 315 9.46 16.38 13.18
C GLY A 315 10.47 15.39 13.79
N PRO A 316 11.05 15.72 14.94
CA PRO A 316 11.92 14.80 15.69
C PRO A 316 11.13 13.58 16.19
N GLY A 317 11.75 12.39 16.13
CA GLY A 317 11.09 11.13 16.47
C GLY A 317 9.89 10.81 15.57
N ASN A 318 8.84 10.20 16.14
CA ASN A 318 7.57 9.94 15.44
C ASN A 318 6.61 11.11 15.65
N SER A 319 6.97 12.28 15.11
CA SER A 319 6.14 13.48 15.22
C SER A 319 6.05 14.25 13.90
N ILE A 320 5.01 15.08 13.78
CA ILE A 320 4.84 16.03 12.69
C ILE A 320 4.99 17.43 13.26
N GLN A 321 5.86 18.22 12.67
CA GLN A 321 5.97 19.65 12.95
C GLN A 321 4.99 20.40 12.05
N ALA A 322 4.04 21.11 12.66
CA ALA A 322 3.09 21.94 11.95
C ALA A 322 3.58 23.38 11.93
N MET A 323 3.70 23.95 10.73
CA MET A 323 4.06 25.34 10.50
C MET A 323 2.88 26.11 9.94
N TYR A 324 2.59 27.30 10.46
CA TYR A 324 1.55 28.20 9.95
C TYR A 324 2.09 29.62 9.93
N ASN A 325 1.80 30.38 8.85
CA ASN A 325 2.38 31.71 8.61
C ASN A 325 3.92 31.75 8.75
N ASN A 326 4.58 30.73 8.18
CA ASN A 326 6.03 30.50 8.25
C ASN A 326 6.62 30.38 9.66
N LYS A 327 5.80 30.24 10.70
CA LYS A 327 6.23 29.99 12.08
C LYS A 327 5.91 28.56 12.49
N THR A 328 6.78 27.94 13.27
CA THR A 328 6.49 26.66 13.91
C THR A 328 5.40 26.88 14.95
N THR A 329 4.26 26.22 14.76
CA THR A 329 3.08 26.37 15.62
C THR A 329 3.03 25.30 16.68
N GLY A 330 3.44 24.08 16.36
CA GLY A 330 3.50 22.99 17.31
C GLY A 330 4.06 21.70 16.72
N THR A 331 4.26 20.72 17.59
CA THR A 331 4.68 19.36 17.24
C THR A 331 3.63 18.37 17.71
N ILE A 332 3.13 17.56 16.78
CA ILE A 332 2.05 16.60 17.02
C ILE A 332 2.66 15.19 17.04
N LYS A 333 2.40 14.45 18.11
CA LYS A 333 2.82 13.04 18.23
C LYS A 333 2.03 12.20 17.24
N MET A 334 2.73 11.32 16.51
CA MET A 334 2.15 10.37 15.58
C MET A 334 2.12 8.96 16.18
N PRO A 335 1.22 8.07 15.70
CA PRO A 335 1.30 6.66 16.04
C PRO A 335 2.68 6.11 15.67
N LYS A 336 3.14 5.08 16.39
CA LYS A 336 4.42 4.45 16.10
C LYS A 336 4.41 3.88 14.69
N ASN A 337 5.49 4.12 13.96
CA ASN A 337 5.64 3.55 12.64
C ASN A 337 5.71 2.02 12.72
N VAL A 338 4.97 1.37 11.84
CA VAL A 338 5.12 -0.07 11.57
C VAL A 338 5.88 -0.20 10.27
N ARG A 339 7.02 -0.88 10.34
CA ARG A 339 7.83 -1.17 9.16
C ARG A 339 7.19 -2.28 8.36
N ILE A 340 6.87 -2.01 7.11
CA ILE A 340 6.42 -3.00 6.14
C ILE A 340 7.49 -3.21 5.07
N LYS A 341 7.53 -4.41 4.49
CA LYS A 341 8.42 -4.73 3.37
C LYS A 341 7.56 -5.01 2.13
N ILE A 342 7.87 -4.34 1.03
CA ILE A 342 7.27 -4.59 -0.28
C ILE A 342 8.42 -4.82 -1.27
N LYS A 343 8.48 -6.03 -1.83
CA LYS A 343 9.65 -6.52 -2.58
C LYS A 343 10.91 -6.33 -1.72
N ASP A 344 11.94 -5.67 -2.22
CA ASP A 344 13.20 -5.43 -1.49
C ASP A 344 13.23 -4.09 -0.74
N LYS A 345 12.13 -3.32 -0.78
CA LYS A 345 12.04 -2.01 -0.14
C LYS A 345 11.31 -2.09 1.19
N SER A 346 11.78 -1.31 2.15
CA SER A 346 11.13 -1.14 3.46
C SER A 346 10.49 0.25 3.54
N PHE A 347 9.31 0.31 4.14
CA PHE A 347 8.54 1.54 4.32
C PHE A 347 8.04 1.63 5.76
N ASP A 348 8.03 2.84 6.31
CA ASP A 348 7.56 3.13 7.65
C ASP A 348 6.14 3.74 7.56
N ILE A 349 5.12 2.96 7.93
CA ILE A 349 3.70 3.35 7.85
C ILE A 349 3.23 3.90 9.20
N PRO A 350 2.50 5.04 9.25
CA PRO A 350 1.82 5.71 8.14
C PRO A 350 2.63 6.78 7.42
N ALA A 351 3.83 7.13 7.90
CA ALA A 351 4.62 8.27 7.39
C ALA A 351 4.85 8.21 5.86
N ASP A 352 5.15 7.02 5.33
CA ASP A 352 5.45 6.83 3.91
C ASP A 352 4.20 6.58 3.05
N LEU A 353 2.99 6.44 3.63
CA LEU A 353 1.80 6.04 2.87
C LEU A 353 1.45 7.06 1.77
N LYS A 354 1.53 8.36 2.09
CA LYS A 354 1.32 9.44 1.12
C LYS A 354 2.40 9.43 0.02
N THR A 355 3.64 9.13 0.37
CA THR A 355 4.77 9.05 -0.58
C THR A 355 4.65 7.83 -1.49
N ILE A 356 4.27 6.67 -0.98
CA ILE A 356 4.03 5.47 -1.80
C ILE A 356 2.96 5.73 -2.85
N LEU A 357 1.87 6.39 -2.44
CA LEU A 357 0.69 6.59 -3.29
C LEU A 357 0.73 7.85 -4.16
N ARG A 358 1.49 8.88 -3.77
CA ARG A 358 1.60 10.17 -4.51
C ARG A 358 2.97 10.45 -5.10
N GLN A 359 4.04 9.79 -4.66
CA GLN A 359 5.43 10.16 -4.98
C GLN A 359 6.26 8.96 -5.48
N ARG A 360 5.85 8.39 -6.63
CA ARG A 360 6.81 7.80 -7.60
C ARG A 360 7.36 6.39 -7.35
N GLN A 361 6.74 5.58 -6.48
CA GLN A 361 7.20 4.20 -6.30
C GLN A 361 6.36 3.24 -7.15
N ASP A 362 7.01 2.42 -7.99
CA ASP A 362 6.38 1.36 -8.79
C ASP A 362 5.90 0.20 -7.90
N VAL A 363 5.06 0.53 -6.91
CA VAL A 363 4.45 -0.37 -5.95
C VAL A 363 3.00 -0.59 -6.38
N PRO A 364 2.65 -1.80 -6.84
CA PRO A 364 1.26 -2.13 -7.13
C PRO A 364 0.39 -1.99 -5.88
N ILE A 365 -0.82 -1.45 -6.03
CA ILE A 365 -1.74 -1.20 -4.92
C ILE A 365 -2.06 -2.49 -4.15
N GLY A 366 -2.30 -3.60 -4.83
CA GLY A 366 -2.59 -4.87 -4.15
C GLY A 366 -1.40 -5.39 -3.33
N GLU A 367 -0.17 -5.16 -3.79
CA GLU A 367 1.02 -5.49 -3.00
C GLU A 367 1.14 -4.63 -1.73
N LEU A 368 0.84 -3.33 -1.82
CA LEU A 368 0.76 -2.44 -0.66
C LEU A 368 -0.28 -2.94 0.34
N LEU A 369 -1.52 -3.20 -0.13
CA LEU A 369 -2.59 -3.71 0.72
C LEU A 369 -2.23 -5.05 1.37
N ALA A 370 -1.60 -5.96 0.63
CA ALA A 370 -1.15 -7.24 1.15
C ALA A 370 -0.03 -7.07 2.20
N ALA A 371 0.93 -6.17 1.97
CA ALA A 371 2.02 -5.90 2.92
C ALA A 371 1.52 -5.29 4.23
N LEU A 372 0.53 -4.39 4.17
CA LEU A 372 -0.13 -3.84 5.36
C LEU A 372 -0.76 -4.97 6.19
N GLN A 373 -1.55 -5.83 5.56
CA GLN A 373 -2.20 -6.95 6.24
C GLN A 373 -1.20 -7.96 6.83
N ARG A 374 -0.12 -8.30 6.11
CA ARG A 374 0.97 -9.17 6.64
C ARG A 374 1.66 -8.56 7.86
N ALA A 375 1.75 -7.24 7.93
CA ALA A 375 2.26 -6.51 9.09
C ALA A 375 1.21 -6.34 10.21
N LYS A 376 0.06 -7.04 10.12
CA LYS A 376 -1.07 -6.95 11.05
C LYS A 376 -1.70 -5.56 11.14
N ILE A 377 -1.55 -4.75 10.09
CA ILE A 377 -2.24 -3.47 9.92
C ILE A 377 -3.57 -3.77 9.21
N LEU A 378 -4.68 -3.51 9.90
CA LEU A 378 -6.01 -3.75 9.33
C LEU A 378 -6.36 -2.67 8.31
N VAL A 379 -6.83 -3.09 7.13
CA VAL A 379 -7.34 -2.19 6.08
C VAL A 379 -8.84 -2.01 6.26
N LYS A 380 -9.30 -0.82 6.63
CA LYS A 380 -10.73 -0.50 6.78
C LYS A 380 -11.34 -0.25 5.41
N VAL A 381 -12.28 -1.11 5.04
CA VAL A 381 -13.04 -1.03 3.78
C VAL A 381 -14.50 -0.80 4.10
N ASP A 382 -15.15 0.10 3.37
CA ASP A 382 -16.59 0.23 3.39
C ASP A 382 -17.23 -1.00 2.75
N GLU A 383 -18.05 -1.75 3.48
CA GLU A 383 -18.63 -2.99 2.94
C GLU A 383 -19.69 -2.76 1.86
N ALA A 384 -20.36 -1.60 1.87
CA ALA A 384 -21.37 -1.27 0.86
C ALA A 384 -20.75 -0.80 -0.46
N THR A 385 -19.64 -0.06 -0.40
CA THR A 385 -19.00 0.54 -1.58
C THR A 385 -17.68 -0.10 -1.99
N ALA A 386 -17.13 -0.99 -1.16
CA ALA A 386 -15.79 -1.60 -1.30
C ALA A 386 -14.64 -0.58 -1.33
N VAL A 387 -14.84 0.64 -0.80
CA VAL A 387 -13.81 1.68 -0.78
C VAL A 387 -12.93 1.54 0.45
N VAL A 388 -11.61 1.54 0.27
CA VAL A 388 -10.65 1.65 1.36
C VAL A 388 -10.74 3.05 1.97
N ARG A 389 -11.09 3.12 3.25
CA ARG A 389 -11.26 4.38 4.00
C ARG A 389 -10.04 4.71 4.86
N ALA A 390 -9.46 3.71 5.50
CA ALA A 390 -8.40 3.91 6.47
C ALA A 390 -7.56 2.64 6.69
N ILE A 391 -6.48 2.78 7.44
CA ILE A 391 -5.77 1.68 8.08
C ILE A 391 -5.77 1.85 9.59
N VAL A 392 -5.63 0.75 10.34
CA VAL A 392 -5.55 0.78 11.81
C VAL A 392 -4.16 0.41 12.28
N ILE A 393 -3.49 1.34 12.96
CA ILE A 393 -2.15 1.15 13.54
C ILE A 393 -2.22 1.46 15.02
N ASP A 394 -1.90 0.49 15.88
CA ASP A 394 -1.94 0.66 17.34
C ASP A 394 -3.29 1.25 17.83
N LYS A 395 -4.40 0.70 17.32
CA LYS A 395 -5.78 1.16 17.57
C LYS A 395 -6.09 2.59 17.08
N VAL A 396 -5.18 3.25 16.38
CA VAL A 396 -5.37 4.55 15.73
C VAL A 396 -5.80 4.34 14.28
N GLU A 397 -6.96 4.87 13.93
CA GLU A 397 -7.40 4.94 12.54
C GLU A 397 -6.66 6.06 11.80
N VAL A 398 -5.91 5.68 10.77
CA VAL A 398 -5.19 6.57 9.87
C VAL A 398 -5.94 6.59 8.54
N PRO A 399 -6.54 7.73 8.12
CA PRO A 399 -7.22 7.82 6.84
C PRO A 399 -6.31 7.42 5.67
N PHE A 400 -6.87 6.71 4.72
CA PHE A 400 -6.15 6.32 3.52
C PHE A 400 -6.05 7.53 2.59
N PRO A 401 -4.86 7.93 2.11
CA PRO A 401 -4.66 9.26 1.52
C PRO A 401 -5.22 9.43 0.10
N LEU A 402 -5.71 8.34 -0.51
CA LEU A 402 -6.37 8.33 -1.82
C LEU A 402 -7.49 7.27 -1.84
N THR A 403 -8.55 7.53 -2.59
CA THR A 403 -9.63 6.55 -2.78
C THR A 403 -9.13 5.31 -3.55
N ILE A 404 -9.30 4.12 -2.96
CA ILE A 404 -9.08 2.82 -3.60
C ILE A 404 -10.40 2.06 -3.57
N ASP A 405 -10.92 1.70 -4.75
CA ASP A 405 -12.15 0.93 -4.93
C ASP A 405 -11.81 -0.54 -5.19
N LEU A 406 -12.32 -1.43 -4.34
CA LEU A 406 -12.07 -2.87 -4.37
C LEU A 406 -13.24 -3.68 -4.96
N ARG A 407 -14.12 -3.05 -5.75
CA ARG A 407 -15.12 -3.78 -6.54
C ARG A 407 -14.44 -4.61 -7.63
N PHE A 408 -14.79 -5.89 -7.66
CA PHE A 408 -14.23 -6.89 -8.56
C PHE A 408 -15.33 -7.39 -9.49
N LYS A 409 -15.26 -7.09 -10.79
CA LYS A 409 -16.23 -7.58 -11.76
C LYS A 409 -15.70 -8.82 -12.47
N LEU A 410 -16.48 -9.89 -12.41
CA LEU A 410 -16.21 -11.14 -13.10
C LEU A 410 -17.51 -11.68 -13.67
N GLU A 411 -17.50 -11.83 -14.99
CA GLU A 411 -18.68 -12.08 -15.81
C GLU A 411 -19.79 -11.06 -15.51
N ASN A 412 -20.98 -11.54 -15.15
CA ASN A 412 -22.14 -10.70 -14.88
C ASN A 412 -22.22 -10.24 -13.41
N ASN A 413 -21.23 -10.56 -12.58
CA ASN A 413 -21.24 -10.30 -11.14
C ASN A 413 -20.23 -9.22 -10.74
N VAL A 414 -20.63 -8.39 -9.78
CA VAL A 414 -19.72 -7.44 -9.10
C VAL A 414 -19.62 -7.85 -7.63
N TYR A 415 -18.39 -8.18 -7.21
CA TYR A 415 -18.07 -8.59 -5.86
C TYR A 415 -17.41 -7.43 -5.10
N ASN A 416 -17.95 -7.05 -3.95
CA ASN A 416 -17.34 -6.06 -3.07
C ASN A 416 -16.33 -6.75 -2.15
N ILE A 417 -15.02 -6.56 -2.36
CA ILE A 417 -14.00 -7.14 -1.47
C ILE A 417 -13.82 -6.22 -0.25
N PRO A 418 -13.82 -6.75 0.99
CA PRO A 418 -13.81 -8.17 1.35
C PRO A 418 -15.18 -8.84 1.55
N ARG A 419 -16.27 -8.09 1.65
CA ARG A 419 -17.62 -8.60 1.96
C ARG A 419 -18.00 -9.86 1.17
N ASP A 420 -17.81 -9.81 -0.14
CA ASP A 420 -18.23 -10.87 -1.07
C ASP A 420 -17.10 -11.87 -1.39
N LEU A 421 -15.95 -11.80 -0.71
CA LEU A 421 -14.79 -12.65 -1.00
C LEU A 421 -15.11 -14.14 -0.85
N LYS A 422 -15.93 -14.53 0.15
CA LYS A 422 -16.41 -15.91 0.30
C LYS A 422 -17.19 -16.40 -0.93
N LYS A 423 -18.11 -15.56 -1.43
CA LYS A 423 -18.94 -15.87 -2.62
C LYS A 423 -18.07 -15.96 -3.87
N LEU A 424 -17.12 -15.04 -4.03
CA LEU A 424 -16.17 -15.05 -5.14
C LEU A 424 -15.32 -16.33 -5.13
N ILE A 425 -14.84 -16.76 -3.97
CA ILE A 425 -14.01 -17.98 -3.85
C ILE A 425 -14.80 -19.23 -4.24
N ALA A 426 -16.03 -19.37 -3.75
CA ALA A 426 -16.89 -20.50 -4.13
C ALA A 426 -17.13 -20.54 -5.66
N TYR A 427 -17.35 -19.37 -6.27
CA TYR A 427 -17.46 -19.25 -7.72
C TYR A 427 -16.16 -19.67 -8.44
N LEU A 428 -15.00 -19.23 -7.96
CA LEU A 428 -13.70 -19.59 -8.56
C LEU A 428 -13.38 -21.07 -8.41
N GLU A 429 -13.74 -21.70 -7.29
CA GLU A 429 -13.58 -23.15 -7.08
C GLU A 429 -14.38 -23.96 -8.09
N ALA A 430 -15.64 -23.58 -8.34
CA ALA A 430 -16.47 -24.21 -9.36
C ALA A 430 -15.90 -24.09 -10.78
N LYS A 431 -15.05 -23.07 -11.01
CA LYS A 431 -14.35 -22.83 -12.30
C LYS A 431 -12.91 -23.34 -12.31
N GLY A 432 -12.50 -24.13 -11.32
CA GLY A 432 -11.15 -24.72 -11.28
C GLY A 432 -10.04 -23.72 -10.96
N MET A 433 -10.34 -22.65 -10.21
CA MET A 433 -9.37 -21.67 -9.72
C MET A 433 -8.53 -21.02 -10.83
N PRO A 434 -9.17 -20.25 -11.75
CA PRO A 434 -8.47 -19.70 -12.92
C PRO A 434 -7.30 -18.79 -12.51
N SER A 435 -6.08 -19.20 -12.86
CA SER A 435 -4.83 -18.54 -12.44
C SER A 435 -4.79 -17.04 -12.73
N LYS A 436 -5.28 -16.62 -13.91
CA LYS A 436 -5.34 -15.21 -14.32
C LYS A 436 -6.19 -14.36 -13.37
N VAL A 437 -7.33 -14.87 -12.93
CA VAL A 437 -8.25 -14.17 -12.02
C VAL A 437 -7.64 -14.06 -10.63
N LEU A 438 -7.09 -15.16 -10.12
CA LEU A 438 -6.44 -15.20 -8.81
C LEU A 438 -5.22 -14.29 -8.75
N HIS A 439 -4.42 -14.22 -9.82
CA HIS A 439 -3.32 -13.26 -9.90
C HIS A 439 -3.80 -11.82 -9.74
N ILE A 440 -4.91 -11.44 -10.41
CA ILE A 440 -5.48 -10.09 -10.29
C ILE A 440 -5.91 -9.82 -8.85
N LEU A 441 -6.54 -10.80 -8.18
CA LEU A 441 -6.91 -10.68 -6.76
C LEU A 441 -5.68 -10.42 -5.88
N TYR A 442 -4.56 -11.12 -6.13
CA TYR A 442 -3.34 -10.97 -5.35
C TYR A 442 -2.62 -9.64 -5.60
N THR A 443 -2.45 -9.26 -6.86
CA THR A 443 -1.60 -8.11 -7.22
C THR A 443 -2.34 -6.79 -7.22
N ARG A 444 -3.68 -6.81 -7.34
CA ARG A 444 -4.47 -5.57 -7.49
C ARG A 444 -5.46 -5.33 -6.37
N TYR A 445 -5.96 -6.37 -5.70
CA TYR A 445 -6.99 -6.25 -4.65
C TYR A 445 -6.50 -6.58 -3.25
N GLY A 446 -5.23 -6.98 -3.10
CA GLY A 446 -4.63 -7.24 -1.79
C GLY A 446 -5.11 -8.52 -1.11
N VAL A 447 -5.68 -9.46 -1.86
CA VAL A 447 -6.00 -10.80 -1.34
C VAL A 447 -4.70 -11.58 -1.15
N ILE A 448 -4.54 -12.24 -0.01
CA ILE A 448 -3.30 -12.94 0.34
C ILE A 448 -3.50 -14.46 0.25
N PRO A 449 -2.72 -15.19 -0.57
CA PRO A 449 -2.70 -16.65 -0.51
C PRO A 449 -2.02 -17.11 0.79
N VAL A 450 -2.76 -17.84 1.62
CA VAL A 450 -2.30 -18.47 2.88
C VAL A 450 -1.76 -19.86 2.56
N ARG A 451 -0.59 -20.19 3.12
CA ARG A 451 0.16 -21.40 2.79
C ARG A 451 0.38 -22.28 4.01
N ASN A 452 0.39 -23.59 3.82
CA ASN A 452 0.83 -24.54 4.83
C ASN A 452 2.38 -24.62 4.89
N ALA A 453 2.90 -25.46 5.77
CA ALA A 453 4.35 -25.69 5.93
C ALA A 453 5.05 -26.23 4.66
N ALA A 454 4.31 -26.88 3.76
CA ALA A 454 4.83 -27.34 2.47
C ALA A 454 4.80 -26.25 1.38
N GLY A 455 4.35 -25.03 1.70
CA GLY A 455 4.25 -23.90 0.76
C GLY A 455 3.01 -23.92 -0.14
N ILE A 456 2.11 -24.89 0.07
CA ILE A 456 0.87 -25.09 -0.70
C ILE A 456 -0.17 -24.09 -0.22
N VAL A 457 -0.85 -23.43 -1.17
CA VAL A 457 -1.97 -22.53 -0.85
C VAL A 457 -3.18 -23.34 -0.38
N ILE A 458 -3.66 -23.04 0.83
CA ILE A 458 -4.79 -23.74 1.50
C ILE A 458 -5.97 -22.82 1.80
N ALA A 459 -5.75 -21.52 1.77
CA ALA A 459 -6.78 -20.51 1.95
C ALA A 459 -6.39 -19.21 1.24
N LEU A 460 -7.37 -18.37 0.97
CA LEU A 460 -7.16 -16.96 0.62
C LEU A 460 -7.60 -16.10 1.79
N SER A 461 -6.94 -14.98 2.02
CA SER A 461 -7.26 -14.12 3.16
C SER A 461 -7.34 -12.65 2.81
N PHE A 462 -8.16 -11.95 3.58
CA PHE A 462 -8.20 -10.49 3.65
C PHE A 462 -8.38 -10.05 5.10
N ASN A 463 -7.56 -9.11 5.58
CA ASN A 463 -7.50 -8.68 6.99
C ASN A 463 -7.37 -9.85 8.00
N GLY A 464 -6.67 -10.92 7.61
CA GLY A 464 -6.50 -12.11 8.46
C GLY A 464 -7.73 -13.02 8.55
N VAL A 465 -8.85 -12.67 7.90
CA VAL A 465 -9.98 -13.59 7.72
C VAL A 465 -9.60 -14.56 6.61
N GLU A 466 -9.57 -15.86 6.92
CA GLU A 466 -9.18 -16.92 5.99
C GLU A 466 -10.40 -17.62 5.41
N TYR A 467 -10.35 -17.83 4.10
CA TYR A 467 -11.36 -18.55 3.32
C TYR A 467 -10.66 -19.76 2.70
N LYS A 468 -10.99 -20.95 3.19
CA LYS A 468 -10.38 -22.20 2.72
C LYS A 468 -10.59 -22.37 1.23
N VAL A 469 -9.58 -22.92 0.57
CA VAL A 469 -9.63 -23.31 -0.83
C VAL A 469 -9.14 -24.74 -1.02
N LYS A 470 -9.59 -25.42 -2.07
CA LYS A 470 -9.05 -26.71 -2.46
C LYS A 470 -7.53 -26.62 -2.68
N ALA A 471 -6.77 -27.37 -1.88
CA ALA A 471 -5.32 -27.39 -1.96
C ALA A 471 -4.84 -28.09 -3.24
N GLU A 472 -3.91 -27.47 -3.94
CA GLU A 472 -3.24 -28.07 -5.10
C GLU A 472 -2.27 -29.16 -4.66
N LYS A 473 -2.22 -30.27 -5.40
CA LYS A 473 -1.21 -31.30 -5.17
C LYS A 473 0.17 -30.78 -5.57
N PRO A 474 1.24 -31.10 -4.83
CA PRO A 474 2.61 -30.84 -5.27
C PRO A 474 2.84 -31.38 -6.67
N THR A 475 3.53 -30.61 -7.51
CA THR A 475 3.78 -30.98 -8.91
C THR A 475 5.29 -31.13 -9.12
N THR A 476 5.69 -32.28 -9.65
CA THR A 476 7.09 -32.52 -10.04
C THR A 476 7.37 -31.85 -11.38
N VAL A 477 8.36 -30.97 -11.41
CA VAL A 477 8.90 -30.37 -12.63
C VAL A 477 10.24 -31.04 -12.93
N ALA A 478 10.34 -31.68 -14.09
CA ALA A 478 11.59 -32.25 -14.58
C ALA A 478 12.29 -31.25 -15.52
N PHE A 479 13.52 -30.86 -15.19
CA PHE A 479 14.31 -29.90 -15.97
C PHE A 479 15.78 -30.33 -16.00
N LEU A 480 16.33 -30.50 -17.21
CA LEU A 480 17.71 -30.93 -17.46
C LEU A 480 18.14 -32.15 -16.61
N GLY A 481 17.29 -33.18 -16.57
CA GLY A 481 17.54 -34.42 -15.82
C GLY A 481 17.30 -34.34 -14.31
N GLN A 482 17.07 -33.15 -13.75
CA GLN A 482 16.71 -32.98 -12.34
C GLN A 482 15.20 -32.86 -12.15
N LYS A 483 14.70 -33.34 -11.00
CA LYS A 483 13.29 -33.26 -10.62
C LYS A 483 13.15 -32.33 -9.42
N PHE A 484 12.21 -31.40 -9.51
CA PHE A 484 11.90 -30.42 -8.46
C PHE A 484 10.44 -30.54 -8.05
N LEU A 485 10.17 -30.75 -6.76
CA LEU A 485 8.81 -30.84 -6.24
C LEU A 485 8.29 -29.45 -5.85
N LEU A 486 7.43 -28.87 -6.68
CA LEU A 486 6.88 -27.53 -6.45
C LEU A 486 5.60 -27.58 -5.61
N PRO A 487 5.38 -26.59 -4.70
CA PRO A 487 6.20 -25.38 -4.51
C PRO A 487 7.39 -25.52 -3.55
N LYS A 488 7.52 -26.65 -2.84
CA LYS A 488 8.53 -26.86 -1.78
C LYS A 488 9.96 -26.58 -2.24
N GLU A 489 10.29 -26.96 -3.47
CA GLU A 489 11.64 -26.86 -4.02
C GLU A 489 11.80 -25.73 -5.05
N SER A 490 10.91 -24.72 -5.01
CA SER A 490 10.98 -23.60 -5.96
C SER A 490 12.32 -22.88 -5.91
N GLN A 491 12.87 -22.63 -4.72
CA GLN A 491 14.17 -21.95 -4.60
C GLN A 491 15.31 -22.78 -5.18
N LYS A 492 15.35 -24.09 -4.89
CA LYS A 492 16.36 -25.01 -5.45
C LYS A 492 16.31 -25.03 -6.98
N MET A 493 15.10 -25.07 -7.55
CA MET A 493 14.91 -25.02 -9.01
C MET A 493 15.44 -23.71 -9.59
N VAL A 494 15.16 -22.59 -8.94
CA VAL A 494 15.62 -21.26 -9.37
C VAL A 494 17.15 -21.15 -9.30
N ASP A 495 17.74 -21.60 -8.20
CA ASP A 495 19.19 -21.61 -8.01
C ASP A 495 19.88 -22.49 -9.07
N PHE A 496 19.30 -23.65 -9.39
CA PHE A 496 19.79 -24.54 -10.45
C PHE A 496 19.72 -23.92 -11.85
N VAL A 497 18.64 -23.19 -12.16
CA VAL A 497 18.55 -22.48 -13.45
C VAL A 497 19.59 -21.37 -13.54
N ASN A 498 19.79 -20.63 -12.45
CA ASN A 498 20.76 -19.52 -12.39
C ASN A 498 22.21 -19.99 -12.43
N SER A 499 22.52 -21.17 -11.87
CA SER A 499 23.90 -21.69 -11.83
C SER A 499 24.46 -22.14 -13.18
N LYS A 500 23.64 -22.17 -14.24
CA LYS A 500 24.02 -22.73 -15.54
C LYS A 500 24.71 -21.74 -16.51
N GLY A 501 25.06 -20.53 -16.08
CA GLY A 501 25.88 -19.56 -16.86
C GLY A 501 25.17 -18.92 -18.05
N ARG A 502 24.45 -19.71 -18.86
CA ARG A 502 23.38 -19.28 -19.75
C ARG A 502 22.13 -20.07 -19.36
N PRO A 503 21.08 -19.43 -18.82
CA PRO A 503 19.86 -20.15 -18.50
C PRO A 503 19.31 -20.77 -19.79
N ALA A 504 19.09 -22.08 -19.79
CA ALA A 504 18.36 -22.77 -20.85
C ALA A 504 16.88 -22.37 -20.75
N ILE A 505 16.57 -21.11 -21.04
CA ILE A 505 15.26 -20.47 -20.84
C ILE A 505 14.19 -21.27 -21.58
N LYS A 506 14.44 -21.64 -22.85
CA LYS A 506 13.50 -22.44 -23.65
C LYS A 506 13.14 -23.78 -22.97
N PRO A 507 14.09 -24.68 -22.65
CA PRO A 507 13.76 -25.91 -21.93
C PRO A 507 13.10 -25.67 -20.56
N PHE A 508 13.46 -24.58 -19.87
CA PHE A 508 12.88 -24.25 -18.57
C PHE A 508 11.41 -23.83 -18.67
N LEU A 509 11.10 -22.93 -19.60
CA LEU A 509 9.74 -22.49 -19.90
C LEU A 509 8.86 -23.69 -20.29
N LYS A 510 9.37 -24.56 -21.16
CA LYS A 510 8.66 -25.76 -21.62
C LYS A 510 8.41 -26.75 -20.47
N ALA A 511 9.41 -26.99 -19.61
CA ALA A 511 9.26 -27.87 -18.44
C ALA A 511 8.14 -27.40 -17.50
N LEU A 512 8.06 -26.08 -17.25
CA LEU A 512 7.01 -25.49 -16.42
C LEU A 512 5.62 -25.61 -17.07
N GLN A 513 5.51 -25.34 -18.37
CA GLN A 513 4.24 -25.47 -19.10
C GLN A 513 3.74 -26.92 -19.15
N VAL A 514 4.64 -27.89 -19.39
CA VAL A 514 4.30 -29.33 -19.39
C VAL A 514 3.80 -29.78 -18.02
N ALA A 515 4.35 -29.22 -16.93
CA ALA A 515 3.86 -29.45 -15.57
C ALA A 515 2.51 -28.78 -15.26
N GLY A 516 1.93 -28.04 -16.22
CA GLY A 516 0.65 -27.35 -16.10
C GLY A 516 0.73 -25.99 -15.40
N TYR A 517 1.93 -25.41 -15.27
CA TYR A 517 2.08 -24.06 -14.76
C TYR A 517 1.87 -23.03 -15.87
N MET A 518 1.11 -21.98 -15.53
CA MET A 518 0.95 -20.80 -16.35
C MET A 518 1.94 -19.72 -15.91
N PHE A 519 2.69 -19.14 -16.85
CA PHE A 519 3.41 -17.90 -16.61
C PHE A 519 2.42 -16.76 -16.47
N ILE A 520 2.56 -15.99 -15.39
CA ILE A 520 1.69 -14.84 -15.21
C ILE A 520 2.46 -13.59 -15.59
N PRO A 521 2.10 -12.95 -16.72
CA PRO A 521 2.79 -11.75 -17.11
C PRO A 521 2.40 -10.61 -16.18
N GLU A 522 3.40 -9.97 -15.61
CA GLU A 522 3.27 -8.63 -15.07
C GLU A 522 2.84 -7.69 -16.21
N SER A 523 2.19 -6.60 -15.88
CA SER A 523 1.67 -5.61 -16.82
C SER A 523 2.70 -4.95 -17.74
N ASN A 524 4.01 -5.05 -17.44
CA ASN A 524 5.11 -4.63 -18.31
C ASN A 524 5.63 -5.74 -19.24
N GLY A 525 5.00 -6.92 -19.23
CA GLY A 525 5.41 -8.09 -20.01
C GLY A 525 6.46 -8.98 -19.34
N LEU A 526 6.91 -8.65 -18.12
CA LEU A 526 7.84 -9.50 -17.38
C LEU A 526 7.12 -10.72 -16.80
N LEU A 527 7.71 -11.88 -17.02
CA LEU A 527 7.33 -13.13 -16.40
C LEU A 527 8.26 -13.35 -15.20
N SER A 528 7.73 -13.13 -14.01
CA SER A 528 8.45 -13.29 -12.73
C SER A 528 7.83 -14.35 -11.83
N SER A 529 6.66 -14.85 -12.21
CA SER A 529 5.86 -15.77 -11.42
C SER A 529 5.16 -16.79 -12.32
N ILE A 530 5.01 -17.99 -11.79
CA ILE A 530 4.15 -19.04 -12.36
C ILE A 530 2.98 -19.32 -11.44
N GLN A 531 1.92 -19.86 -12.01
CA GLN A 531 0.71 -20.17 -11.27
C GLN A 531 0.00 -21.42 -11.79
N LYS A 532 -0.52 -22.21 -10.86
CA LYS A 532 -1.38 -23.37 -11.11
C LYS A 532 -2.48 -23.38 -10.07
N GLY A 533 -3.73 -23.14 -10.47
CA GLY A 533 -4.82 -22.94 -9.52
C GLY A 533 -4.55 -21.74 -8.59
N ALA A 534 -4.79 -21.94 -7.28
CA ALA A 534 -4.45 -20.98 -6.22
C ALA A 534 -2.94 -20.85 -5.96
N GLN A 535 -2.13 -21.78 -6.46
CA GLN A 535 -0.70 -21.82 -6.18
C GLN A 535 0.07 -20.85 -7.08
N ILE A 536 0.45 -19.68 -6.55
CA ILE A 536 1.41 -18.76 -7.19
C ILE A 536 2.83 -19.00 -6.66
N ILE A 537 3.85 -18.97 -7.51
CA ILE A 537 5.26 -19.18 -7.15
C ILE A 537 6.08 -18.10 -7.84
N SER A 538 6.89 -17.35 -7.09
CA SER A 538 7.88 -16.43 -7.68
C SER A 538 9.08 -17.22 -8.18
N LEU A 539 9.53 -16.92 -9.40
CA LEU A 539 10.66 -17.60 -10.04
C LEU A 539 12.02 -17.02 -9.63
N GLY A 540 12.09 -15.95 -8.82
CA GLY A 540 13.36 -15.30 -8.48
C GLY A 540 14.17 -14.77 -9.67
N MET A 541 13.62 -14.82 -10.88
CA MET A 541 14.18 -14.32 -12.13
C MET A 541 13.11 -13.56 -12.89
N LYS A 542 13.53 -12.68 -13.81
CA LYS A 542 12.64 -11.88 -14.65
C LYS A 542 12.89 -12.24 -16.11
N ILE A 543 11.91 -12.87 -16.73
CA ILE A 543 11.98 -13.28 -18.14
C ILE A 543 11.13 -12.31 -18.94
N ARG A 544 11.70 -11.70 -19.98
CA ARG A 544 10.94 -10.92 -20.96
C ARG A 544 10.88 -11.70 -22.25
N ILE A 545 9.67 -11.92 -22.76
CA ILE A 545 9.45 -12.60 -24.03
C ILE A 545 8.92 -11.61 -25.04
N SER A 546 9.64 -11.49 -26.15
CA SER A 546 9.40 -10.51 -27.19
C SER A 546 9.61 -11.17 -28.55
N VAL A 547 8.65 -11.01 -29.46
CA VAL A 547 8.81 -11.38 -30.88
C VAL A 547 9.02 -10.09 -31.65
N VAL A 548 10.10 -9.99 -32.41
CA VAL A 548 10.39 -8.83 -33.25
C VAL A 548 9.96 -9.12 -34.69
N PHE A 549 9.06 -8.31 -35.22
CA PHE A 549 8.57 -8.42 -36.59
C PHE A 549 8.28 -7.02 -37.17
N GLN A 550 8.85 -6.73 -38.34
CA GLN A 550 8.77 -5.41 -39.01
C GLN A 550 9.12 -4.27 -38.04
N GLU A 551 10.24 -4.39 -37.32
CA GLU A 551 10.71 -3.42 -36.31
C GLU A 551 9.78 -3.21 -35.11
N VAL A 552 8.63 -3.91 -35.06
CA VAL A 552 7.70 -3.89 -33.92
C VAL A 552 8.04 -5.02 -32.97
N ASN A 553 8.14 -4.68 -31.69
CA ASN A 553 8.36 -5.63 -30.59
C ASN A 553 7.01 -6.05 -29.97
N TYR A 554 6.59 -7.30 -30.22
CA TYR A 554 5.37 -7.89 -29.67
C TYR A 554 5.68 -8.60 -28.34
N ARG A 555 5.08 -8.15 -27.23
CA ARG A 555 5.30 -8.71 -25.88
C ARG A 555 4.44 -9.96 -25.68
N MET A 556 5.02 -11.12 -25.42
CA MET A 556 4.24 -12.34 -25.18
C MET A 556 3.93 -12.53 -23.68
N PRO A 557 2.73 -13.04 -23.31
CA PRO A 557 1.61 -13.43 -24.17
C PRO A 557 0.72 -12.27 -24.64
N PHE A 558 0.92 -11.04 -24.16
CA PHE A 558 -0.06 -9.96 -24.31
C PHE A 558 -0.39 -9.57 -25.75
N ASP A 559 0.63 -9.41 -26.58
CA ASP A 559 0.51 -9.02 -27.97
C ASP A 559 0.32 -10.24 -28.89
N LEU A 560 0.26 -11.46 -28.32
CA LEU A 560 0.07 -12.69 -29.09
C LEU A 560 -1.22 -12.65 -29.94
N PRO A 561 -2.40 -12.24 -29.43
CA PRO A 561 -3.61 -12.15 -30.25
C PRO A 561 -3.44 -11.22 -31.47
N ARG A 562 -2.62 -10.17 -31.36
CA ARG A 562 -2.36 -9.23 -32.46
C ARG A 562 -1.36 -9.77 -33.46
N LEU A 563 -0.30 -10.40 -32.95
CA LEU A 563 0.69 -11.09 -33.77
C LEU A 563 0.01 -12.19 -34.61
N VAL A 564 -0.86 -12.98 -33.97
CA VAL A 564 -1.74 -14.00 -34.58
C VAL A 564 -2.58 -13.41 -35.71
N LYS A 565 -3.23 -12.25 -35.50
CA LYS A 565 -3.99 -11.57 -36.57
C LYS A 565 -3.10 -11.13 -37.75
N LYS A 566 -1.89 -10.63 -37.49
CA LYS A 566 -0.96 -10.23 -38.55
C LYS A 566 -0.44 -11.44 -39.34
N ILE A 567 -0.15 -12.57 -38.67
CA ILE A 567 0.34 -13.81 -39.29
C ILE A 567 -0.55 -14.27 -40.45
N LYS A 568 -1.87 -14.07 -40.38
CA LYS A 568 -2.83 -14.48 -41.42
C LYS A 568 -2.51 -13.92 -42.82
N GLY A 569 -1.93 -12.71 -42.90
CA GLY A 569 -1.62 -12.04 -44.17
C GLY A 569 -0.16 -12.09 -44.61
N LEU A 570 0.67 -12.91 -43.95
CA LEU A 570 2.12 -12.92 -44.20
C LEU A 570 2.54 -13.99 -45.21
N SER A 571 3.66 -13.74 -45.89
CA SER A 571 4.29 -14.76 -46.75
C SER A 571 4.81 -15.94 -45.93
N ALA A 572 4.97 -17.11 -46.56
CA ALA A 572 5.45 -18.32 -45.89
C ALA A 572 6.79 -18.11 -45.14
N ALA A 573 7.72 -17.37 -45.76
CA ALA A 573 9.02 -17.04 -45.13
C ALA A 573 8.87 -16.17 -43.87
N GLN A 574 7.97 -15.18 -43.91
CA GLN A 574 7.68 -14.32 -42.76
C GLN A 574 7.00 -15.11 -41.63
N LYS A 575 6.03 -15.96 -41.96
CA LYS A 575 5.40 -16.88 -41.01
C LYS A 575 6.44 -17.75 -40.33
N GLN A 576 7.33 -18.40 -41.10
CA GLN A 576 8.37 -19.27 -40.57
C GLN A 576 9.34 -18.53 -39.61
N LYS A 577 9.71 -17.29 -39.93
CA LYS A 577 10.55 -16.46 -39.05
C LYS A 577 9.88 -16.17 -37.70
N ILE A 578 8.58 -15.86 -37.70
CA ILE A 578 7.81 -15.64 -36.46
C ILE A 578 7.67 -16.94 -35.68
N MET A 579 7.35 -18.06 -36.34
CA MET A 579 7.19 -19.34 -35.67
C MET A 579 8.49 -19.83 -35.02
N LYS A 580 9.64 -19.60 -35.65
CA LYS A 580 10.95 -19.90 -35.05
C LYS A 580 11.19 -19.10 -33.77
N GLN A 581 10.91 -17.80 -33.77
CA GLN A 581 11.01 -16.97 -32.56
C GLN A 581 10.02 -17.43 -31.47
N LEU A 582 8.78 -17.76 -31.83
CA LEU A 582 7.78 -18.26 -30.88
C LEU A 582 8.22 -19.60 -30.25
N ASP A 583 8.73 -20.54 -31.05
CA ASP A 583 9.24 -21.83 -30.58
C ASP A 583 10.45 -21.66 -29.64
N GLU A 584 11.32 -20.67 -29.88
CA GLU A 584 12.41 -20.30 -28.96
C GLU A 584 11.92 -19.92 -27.55
N PHE A 585 10.64 -19.59 -27.39
CA PHE A 585 10.03 -19.21 -26.12
C PHE A 585 9.07 -20.27 -25.55
N GLY A 586 9.10 -21.48 -26.08
CA GLY A 586 8.22 -22.57 -25.65
C GLY A 586 6.77 -22.39 -26.08
N VAL A 587 6.49 -21.51 -27.05
CA VAL A 587 5.17 -21.44 -27.69
C VAL A 587 5.05 -22.65 -28.60
N THR A 588 4.02 -23.47 -28.38
CA THR A 588 3.76 -24.63 -29.24
C THR A 588 2.97 -24.18 -30.45
N VAL A 589 3.53 -24.34 -31.65
CA VAL A 589 2.83 -24.07 -32.91
C VAL A 589 2.61 -25.40 -33.63
N THR A 590 1.36 -25.72 -33.94
CA THR A 590 0.99 -26.94 -34.66
C THR A 590 0.14 -26.59 -35.87
N LYS A 591 0.42 -27.16 -37.03
CA LYS A 591 -0.44 -27.03 -38.21
C LYS A 591 -1.50 -28.14 -38.19
N LYS A 592 -2.77 -27.77 -38.25
CA LYS A 592 -3.93 -28.67 -38.36
C LYS A 592 -4.71 -28.32 -39.63
N GLY A 593 -4.44 -29.02 -40.73
CA GLY A 593 -5.02 -28.70 -42.04
C GLY A 593 -4.61 -27.29 -42.51
N LYS A 594 -5.59 -26.48 -42.91
CA LYS A 594 -5.43 -25.05 -43.26
C LYS A 594 -5.40 -24.12 -42.03
N LYS A 595 -5.10 -24.63 -40.83
CA LYS A 595 -5.03 -23.81 -39.62
C LYS A 595 -3.70 -23.97 -38.90
N LEU A 596 -3.14 -22.86 -38.44
CA LEU A 596 -2.08 -22.80 -37.45
C LEU A 596 -2.69 -22.67 -36.05
N VAL A 597 -2.39 -23.63 -35.19
CA VAL A 597 -2.77 -23.67 -33.79
C VAL A 597 -1.57 -23.26 -32.95
N ILE A 598 -1.64 -22.07 -32.34
CA ILE A 598 -0.60 -21.50 -31.49
C ILE A 598 -1.05 -21.63 -30.03
N VAL A 599 -0.29 -22.35 -29.23
CA VAL A 599 -0.55 -22.57 -27.80
C VAL A 599 0.58 -21.97 -26.99
N PHE A 600 0.24 -21.00 -26.14
CA PHE A 600 1.16 -20.44 -25.18
C PHE A 600 0.44 -20.18 -23.87
N ASN A 601 1.07 -20.53 -22.76
CA ASN A 601 0.51 -20.29 -21.43
C ASN A 601 -0.90 -20.90 -21.22
N SER A 602 -1.12 -22.10 -21.76
CA SER A 602 -2.43 -22.77 -21.80
C SER A 602 -3.55 -22.01 -22.52
N VAL A 603 -3.21 -20.96 -23.29
CA VAL A 603 -4.14 -20.26 -24.18
C VAL A 603 -3.90 -20.71 -25.61
N LYS A 604 -4.98 -21.14 -26.27
CA LYS A 604 -4.97 -21.61 -27.66
C LYS A 604 -5.47 -20.49 -28.58
N TYR A 605 -4.75 -20.27 -29.67
CA TYR A 605 -5.14 -19.41 -30.78
C TYR A 605 -5.18 -20.23 -32.06
N GLU A 606 -6.19 -20.02 -32.90
CA GLU A 606 -6.30 -20.63 -34.22
C GLU A 606 -6.22 -19.54 -35.29
N VAL A 607 -5.44 -19.77 -36.33
CA VAL A 607 -5.27 -18.88 -37.49
C VAL A 607 -5.45 -19.70 -38.74
N ASP A 608 -6.20 -19.22 -39.72
CA ASP A 608 -6.21 -19.83 -41.04
C ASP A 608 -4.84 -19.60 -41.71
N ASP A 609 -4.21 -20.67 -42.19
CA ASP A 609 -2.90 -20.67 -42.85
C ASP A 609 -3.02 -20.50 -44.36
#